data_AF-A0AAD7ASP4-F1
#
_entry.id   AF-A0AAD7ASP4-F1
#
_cell.length_a   1.000
_cell.length_b   1.000
_cell.length_c   1.000
_cell.angle_alpha   90.00
_cell.angle_beta   90.00
_cell.angle_gamma   90.00
#
_symmetry.space_group_name_H-M   'P 1'
#
loop_
_entity.id
_entity.type
_entity.pdbx_description
1 polymer ?
#
loop_
_entity_poly.entity_id
_entity_poly.type
_entity_poly.pdbx_seq_one_letter_code
_entity_poly.pdbx_strand_id
1 'polypeptide(L)'
;MPNSDRGYCTAGWRGIQSLMVHLHSIDDPQLKIHFLQVASVTARENGFLRVLLPPRQRIFGRRMTTLHTIALPTSIWPIFSIAKRRACFPRADIHELLSPDLLHQVIKGTFKDHLVTWVGEYLQLIHGAAEAKKIMADIDRRIAAVPPFSGLRRFPEGRGFKQWTGDDSKALMKVRNPIHIFEMAPMLAQVYLPTVEGHVPAQMLRALSAFLDFCYLVRRNVIGERTLHQIDDALARFHRERMIFVESGVCPNGFCLPRQHALTHYRRLIQEFGAPNGLCSSITESKHIKAVKEPWRRSSRYEALSQMLTINDRLDKLSAARSDFTERGMSTGPATRAFIGPIGLPAPQPQVAAQQADEDDDVTPTDEREILGEVKLARTPIRQYPRDPERLAHFLNLPTLPLLLRRFLYAQAHPDLDVPLETIPLDECPELPSRIMAYPSATATFYAPSDQSGLGGQLRERIRAVRSWRGGPARYDCVFVEEDADQPGFRGLLAARVLLFFSFKHNGVVYPCAAVTWFSTVGESPCPDVGMWMVEPDLDGRGRRVLDIIHLDSILRGAHLIPIYGDSYLPRHIKHTASLDSFRAYYVNKYADHHSHEIAF
;
A
#
# COMPACT_ATOMS: atom_id res chain seq x y z
N MET A 1 -32.34 -43.35 -44.00
CA MET A 1 -31.20 -43.93 -43.26
C MET A 1 -30.39 -42.80 -42.63
N PRO A 2 -29.97 -42.91 -41.36
CA PRO A 2 -29.49 -41.79 -40.55
C PRO A 2 -27.95 -41.71 -40.41
N ASN A 3 -27.50 -40.63 -39.74
CA ASN A 3 -26.27 -40.41 -38.96
C ASN A 3 -25.03 -39.75 -39.60
N SER A 4 -24.72 -38.53 -39.13
CA SER A 4 -23.38 -38.18 -38.58
C SER A 4 -23.27 -36.82 -37.84
N ASP A 5 -24.33 -36.01 -37.67
CA ASP A 5 -24.20 -34.65 -37.08
C ASP A 5 -24.40 -34.51 -35.55
N ARG A 6 -24.32 -35.59 -34.75
CA ARG A 6 -24.45 -35.51 -33.28
C ARG A 6 -23.12 -35.43 -32.50
N GLY A 7 -21.98 -35.20 -33.16
CA GLY A 7 -20.66 -35.27 -32.52
C GLY A 7 -20.10 -33.98 -31.91
N TYR A 8 -20.52 -32.79 -32.37
CA TYR A 8 -19.79 -31.54 -32.08
C TYR A 8 -20.46 -30.61 -31.07
N CYS A 9 -21.69 -30.89 -30.64
CA CYS A 9 -22.39 -30.11 -29.60
C CYS A 9 -22.10 -30.58 -28.15
N THR A 10 -21.35 -31.68 -27.95
CA THR A 10 -21.19 -32.30 -26.62
C THR A 10 -19.95 -31.81 -25.85
N ALA A 11 -18.95 -31.21 -26.50
CA ALA A 11 -17.71 -30.77 -25.83
C ALA A 11 -17.86 -29.44 -25.06
N GLY A 12 -18.59 -28.47 -25.62
CA GLY A 12 -18.89 -27.20 -24.95
C GLY A 12 -19.90 -27.33 -23.80
N TRP A 13 -20.80 -28.33 -23.86
CA TRP A 13 -21.81 -28.59 -22.83
C TRP A 13 -21.25 -29.26 -21.58
N ARG A 14 -20.20 -30.10 -21.69
CA ARG A 14 -19.55 -30.74 -20.53
C ARG A 14 -18.76 -29.75 -19.66
N GLY A 15 -18.20 -28.68 -20.24
CA GLY A 15 -17.47 -27.66 -19.49
C GLY A 15 -18.37 -26.81 -18.57
N ILE A 16 -19.58 -26.46 -19.03
CA ILE A 16 -20.56 -25.69 -18.24
C ILE A 16 -21.28 -26.58 -17.22
N GLN A 17 -21.59 -27.83 -17.57
CA GLN A 17 -22.09 -28.83 -16.61
C GLN A 17 -21.05 -29.16 -15.51
N SER A 18 -19.75 -29.25 -15.84
CA SER A 18 -18.70 -29.49 -14.84
C SER A 18 -18.53 -28.32 -13.86
N LEU A 19 -18.72 -27.08 -14.33
CA LEU A 19 -18.72 -25.88 -13.48
C LEU A 19 -19.95 -25.85 -12.55
N MET A 20 -21.11 -26.31 -13.02
CA MET A 20 -22.34 -26.42 -12.22
C MET A 20 -22.34 -27.59 -11.22
N VAL A 21 -21.66 -28.70 -11.54
CA VAL A 21 -21.48 -29.83 -10.61
C VAL A 21 -20.52 -29.46 -9.47
N HIS A 22 -19.45 -28.70 -9.74
CA HIS A 22 -18.58 -28.15 -8.69
C HIS A 22 -19.27 -27.05 -7.86
N LEU A 23 -20.18 -26.28 -8.45
CA LEU A 23 -21.01 -25.34 -7.68
C LEU A 23 -21.96 -26.06 -6.73
N HIS A 24 -22.42 -27.28 -7.01
CA HIS A 24 -23.25 -28.05 -6.09
C HIS A 24 -22.47 -28.62 -4.89
N SER A 25 -21.18 -28.95 -5.06
CA SER A 25 -20.31 -29.52 -4.03
C SER A 25 -19.67 -28.51 -3.06
N ILE A 26 -19.99 -27.22 -3.21
CA ILE A 26 -19.57 -26.17 -2.26
C ILE A 26 -20.61 -26.13 -1.14
N ASP A 27 -20.32 -26.69 0.03
CA ASP A 27 -21.27 -26.71 1.16
C ASP A 27 -21.47 -25.33 1.81
N ASP A 28 -20.62 -24.35 1.47
CA ASP A 28 -20.72 -22.98 1.93
C ASP A 28 -21.68 -22.13 1.04
N PRO A 29 -22.86 -21.76 1.55
CA PRO A 29 -23.84 -20.96 0.81
C PRO A 29 -23.35 -19.53 0.49
N GLN A 30 -22.45 -18.94 1.28
CA GLN A 30 -21.88 -17.62 0.99
C GLN A 30 -20.91 -17.69 -0.20
N LEU A 31 -20.11 -18.75 -0.29
CA LEU A 31 -19.17 -18.96 -1.39
C LEU A 31 -19.90 -19.22 -2.73
N LYS A 32 -21.05 -19.93 -2.69
CA LYS A 32 -21.96 -20.14 -3.84
C LYS A 32 -22.54 -18.83 -4.37
N ILE A 33 -23.03 -17.97 -3.46
CA ILE A 33 -23.59 -16.65 -3.80
C ILE A 33 -22.49 -15.75 -4.41
N HIS A 34 -21.30 -15.78 -3.82
CA HIS A 34 -20.17 -14.97 -4.25
C HIS A 34 -19.68 -15.37 -5.66
N PHE A 35 -19.64 -16.67 -5.98
CA PHE A 35 -19.31 -17.15 -7.32
C PHE A 35 -20.34 -16.74 -8.39
N LEU A 36 -21.63 -16.74 -8.05
CA LEU A 36 -22.70 -16.32 -8.96
C LEU A 36 -22.65 -14.81 -9.25
N GLN A 37 -22.26 -14.01 -8.27
CA GLN A 37 -22.04 -12.57 -8.45
C GLN A 37 -20.86 -12.28 -9.37
N VAL A 38 -19.73 -12.96 -9.16
CA VAL A 38 -18.51 -12.82 -9.98
C VAL A 38 -18.78 -13.17 -11.45
N ALA A 39 -19.52 -14.24 -11.71
CA ALA A 39 -19.91 -14.66 -13.06
C ALA A 39 -20.82 -13.63 -13.76
N SER A 40 -21.66 -12.91 -13.00
CA SER A 40 -22.55 -11.89 -13.54
C SER A 40 -21.83 -10.60 -13.98
N VAL A 41 -20.78 -10.22 -13.24
CA VAL A 41 -19.96 -9.03 -13.51
C VAL A 41 -19.01 -9.27 -14.68
N THR A 42 -18.35 -10.44 -14.73
CA THR A 42 -17.44 -10.80 -15.83
C THR A 42 -18.14 -10.97 -17.18
N ALA A 43 -19.38 -11.47 -17.19
CA ALA A 43 -20.18 -11.61 -18.42
C ALA A 43 -20.59 -10.27 -19.04
N ARG A 44 -20.69 -9.20 -18.24
CA ARG A 44 -21.12 -7.87 -18.68
C ARG A 44 -19.98 -7.00 -19.22
N GLU A 45 -18.77 -7.12 -18.68
CA GLU A 45 -17.67 -6.20 -19.01
C GLU A 45 -16.69 -6.72 -20.07
N ASN A 46 -16.54 -8.04 -20.24
CA ASN A 46 -15.43 -8.60 -21.01
C ASN A 46 -15.83 -9.36 -22.27
N GLY A 47 -16.75 -8.83 -23.10
CA GLY A 47 -16.95 -9.26 -24.49
C GLY A 47 -16.85 -10.78 -24.73
N PHE A 48 -17.35 -11.60 -23.78
CA PHE A 48 -16.96 -13.00 -23.63
C PHE A 48 -17.47 -13.85 -24.80
N LEU A 49 -18.47 -13.32 -25.53
CA LEU A 49 -19.03 -13.88 -26.75
C LEU A 49 -18.14 -13.72 -27.99
N ARG A 50 -17.09 -12.89 -27.97
CA ARG A 50 -16.20 -12.68 -29.13
C ARG A 50 -15.07 -13.71 -29.23
N VAL A 51 -14.81 -14.45 -28.14
CA VAL A 51 -13.70 -15.42 -28.03
C VAL A 51 -14.13 -16.84 -28.39
N LEU A 52 -15.43 -17.10 -28.51
CA LEU A 52 -15.99 -18.43 -28.81
C LEU A 52 -16.37 -18.64 -30.29
N LEU A 53 -16.11 -17.68 -31.18
CA LEU A 53 -16.43 -17.81 -32.61
C LEU A 53 -15.19 -18.16 -33.46
N PRO A 54 -15.28 -19.13 -34.39
CA PRO A 54 -14.15 -19.57 -35.21
C PRO A 54 -13.69 -18.49 -36.22
N PRO A 55 -12.47 -18.62 -36.77
CA PRO A 55 -11.72 -17.52 -37.42
C PRO A 55 -12.36 -16.87 -38.65
N ARG A 56 -13.31 -17.53 -39.33
CA ARG A 56 -13.83 -17.09 -40.64
C ARG A 56 -14.83 -15.93 -40.62
N GLN A 57 -15.25 -15.44 -39.46
CA GLN A 57 -16.14 -14.26 -39.36
C GLN A 57 -15.42 -12.95 -38.97
N ARG A 58 -14.08 -12.91 -39.01
CA ARG A 58 -13.29 -11.72 -38.63
C ARG A 58 -13.12 -10.68 -39.74
N ILE A 59 -13.63 -10.91 -40.95
CA ILE A 59 -13.44 -10.03 -42.10
C ILE A 59 -14.79 -9.37 -42.44
N PHE A 60 -15.11 -8.26 -41.79
CA PHE A 60 -15.96 -7.16 -42.32
C PHE A 60 -16.02 -6.06 -41.26
N GLY A 61 -14.88 -5.40 -41.06
CA GLY A 61 -14.77 -4.20 -40.23
C GLY A 61 -14.83 -2.96 -41.13
N ARG A 62 -16.04 -2.42 -41.33
CA ARG A 62 -16.36 -1.00 -41.60
C ARG A 62 -17.74 -0.93 -42.26
N ARG A 63 -18.65 -0.14 -41.65
CA ARG A 63 -20.07 0.08 -41.99
C ARG A 63 -21.04 -1.03 -41.60
N MET A 64 -21.61 -0.89 -40.40
CA MET A 64 -23.02 -1.23 -40.15
C MET A 64 -23.47 -0.52 -38.86
N THR A 65 -23.87 0.74 -39.02
CA THR A 65 -25.04 1.26 -38.32
C THR A 65 -26.23 0.35 -38.68
N THR A 66 -27.12 0.07 -37.72
CA THR A 66 -28.30 -0.82 -37.81
C THR A 66 -28.00 -2.33 -37.81
N LEU A 67 -28.18 -2.98 -36.65
CA LEU A 67 -28.29 -4.43 -36.54
C LEU A 67 -29.75 -4.82 -36.40
N HIS A 68 -30.34 -5.23 -37.53
CA HIS A 68 -31.52 -6.09 -37.55
C HIS A 68 -31.13 -7.46 -36.98
N THR A 69 -32.07 -8.02 -36.23
CA THR A 69 -32.08 -9.29 -35.50
C THR A 69 -31.50 -10.48 -36.29
N ILE A 70 -30.31 -10.96 -35.91
CA ILE A 70 -29.88 -12.33 -36.22
C ILE A 70 -30.52 -13.24 -35.17
N ALA A 71 -31.51 -14.02 -35.58
CA ALA A 71 -32.23 -14.96 -34.73
C ALA A 71 -31.31 -16.13 -34.33
N LEU A 72 -30.91 -16.15 -33.05
CA LEU A 72 -30.34 -17.32 -32.39
C LEU A 72 -31.46 -18.30 -32.00
N PRO A 73 -31.22 -19.62 -32.00
CA PRO A 73 -32.21 -20.62 -31.58
C PRO A 73 -32.70 -20.36 -30.15
N THR A 74 -34.01 -20.48 -29.96
CA THR A 74 -34.78 -20.23 -28.73
C THR A 74 -34.36 -21.08 -27.50
N SER A 75 -33.38 -21.97 -27.63
CA SER A 75 -32.95 -22.91 -26.58
C SER A 75 -31.79 -22.43 -25.69
N ILE A 76 -31.11 -21.33 -26.02
CA ILE A 76 -29.90 -20.88 -25.29
C ILE A 76 -30.18 -19.66 -24.37
N TRP A 77 -31.32 -19.01 -24.52
CA TRP A 77 -31.72 -17.87 -23.68
C TRP A 77 -31.90 -18.13 -22.16
N PRO A 78 -32.12 -19.35 -21.62
CA PRO A 78 -32.35 -19.51 -20.17
C PRO A 78 -31.10 -19.44 -19.28
N ILE A 79 -29.89 -19.61 -19.83
CA ILE A 79 -28.67 -19.84 -19.01
C ILE A 79 -27.93 -18.53 -18.70
N PHE A 80 -28.00 -17.52 -19.57
CA PHE A 80 -27.27 -16.24 -19.42
C PHE A 80 -28.17 -15.02 -19.20
N SER A 81 -29.50 -15.18 -19.17
CA SER A 81 -30.41 -14.07 -18.88
C SER A 81 -30.64 -13.92 -17.38
N ILE A 82 -29.84 -13.07 -16.73
CA ILE A 82 -30.11 -12.55 -15.37
C ILE A 82 -31.53 -11.96 -15.27
N ALA A 83 -32.10 -11.50 -16.40
CA ALA A 83 -33.46 -11.00 -16.48
C ALA A 83 -34.57 -12.07 -16.27
N LYS A 84 -34.34 -13.36 -16.57
CA LYS A 84 -35.39 -14.39 -16.49
C LYS A 84 -35.36 -15.23 -15.19
N ARG A 85 -34.35 -15.03 -14.32
CA ARG A 85 -34.26 -15.65 -12.98
C ARG A 85 -34.91 -14.84 -11.85
N ARG A 86 -35.52 -13.68 -12.14
CA ARG A 86 -36.16 -12.83 -11.11
C ARG A 86 -37.30 -13.50 -10.34
N ALA A 87 -37.92 -14.54 -10.92
CA ALA A 87 -39.10 -15.20 -10.36
C ALA A 87 -38.82 -16.54 -9.64
N CYS A 88 -37.59 -17.07 -9.68
CA CYS A 88 -37.30 -18.43 -9.20
C CYS A 88 -36.57 -18.51 -7.84
N PHE A 89 -36.14 -17.38 -7.27
CA PHE A 89 -35.56 -17.32 -5.94
C PHE A 89 -36.23 -16.20 -5.13
N PRO A 90 -37.42 -16.45 -4.55
CA PRO A 90 -38.16 -15.44 -3.78
C PRO A 90 -37.43 -14.92 -2.53
N ARG A 91 -36.27 -15.50 -2.18
CA ARG A 91 -35.40 -15.08 -1.06
C ARG A 91 -34.05 -14.51 -1.50
N ALA A 92 -33.82 -14.28 -2.81
CA ALA A 92 -32.55 -13.74 -3.32
C ALA A 92 -32.84 -12.50 -4.16
N ASP A 93 -32.99 -11.35 -3.49
CA ASP A 93 -33.03 -10.06 -4.19
C ASP A 93 -31.61 -9.68 -4.59
N ILE A 94 -31.36 -9.60 -5.91
CA ILE A 94 -30.05 -9.21 -6.42
C ILE A 94 -29.65 -7.80 -5.99
N HIS A 95 -30.63 -6.91 -5.72
CA HIS A 95 -30.39 -5.56 -5.25
C HIS A 95 -29.90 -5.53 -3.80
N GLU A 96 -30.32 -6.51 -2.99
CA GLU A 96 -29.87 -6.70 -1.61
C GLU A 96 -28.60 -7.54 -1.52
N LEU A 97 -28.14 -8.15 -2.63
CA LEU A 97 -26.94 -8.98 -2.66
C LEU A 97 -25.69 -8.24 -3.14
N LEU A 98 -25.80 -6.99 -3.62
CA LEU A 98 -24.66 -6.24 -4.13
C LEU A 98 -23.75 -5.76 -2.97
N SER A 99 -22.69 -6.51 -2.71
CA SER A 99 -21.67 -6.16 -1.73
C SER A 99 -20.81 -4.96 -2.18
N PRO A 100 -20.16 -4.24 -1.24
CA PRO A 100 -19.28 -3.13 -1.59
C PRO A 100 -18.02 -3.67 -2.31
N ASP A 101 -17.57 -2.96 -3.35
CA ASP A 101 -16.37 -3.31 -4.11
C ASP A 101 -15.36 -2.15 -4.07
N LEU A 102 -14.43 -2.23 -3.12
CA LEU A 102 -13.36 -1.26 -2.94
C LEU A 102 -12.50 -1.09 -4.21
N LEU A 103 -12.23 -2.18 -4.95
CA LEU A 103 -11.33 -2.13 -6.09
C LEU A 103 -12.00 -1.40 -7.25
N HIS A 104 -13.18 -1.83 -7.68
CA HIS A 104 -13.80 -1.27 -8.89
C HIS A 104 -14.56 0.03 -8.66
N GLN A 105 -15.11 0.25 -7.47
CA GLN A 105 -15.93 1.44 -7.19
C GLN A 105 -15.07 2.58 -6.64
N VAL A 106 -14.26 2.30 -5.62
CA VAL A 106 -13.49 3.33 -4.89
C VAL A 106 -12.16 3.58 -5.60
N ILE A 107 -11.32 2.56 -5.68
CA ILE A 107 -9.90 2.68 -6.07
C ILE A 107 -9.75 2.90 -7.58
N LYS A 108 -10.20 1.95 -8.41
CA LYS A 108 -10.14 2.08 -9.87
C LYS A 108 -11.14 3.10 -10.37
N GLY A 109 -12.36 3.04 -9.86
CA GLY A 109 -13.46 3.86 -10.30
C GLY A 109 -13.29 5.32 -9.96
N THR A 110 -13.49 5.64 -8.68
CA THR A 110 -13.55 7.03 -8.24
C THR A 110 -12.18 7.68 -8.23
N PHE A 111 -11.16 7.05 -7.66
CA PHE A 111 -9.84 7.67 -7.59
C PHE A 111 -9.17 7.77 -8.96
N LYS A 112 -8.92 6.62 -9.60
CA LYS A 112 -8.10 6.57 -10.82
C LYS A 112 -8.86 7.07 -12.05
N ASP A 113 -10.03 6.49 -12.34
CA ASP A 113 -10.70 6.76 -13.61
C ASP A 113 -11.42 8.11 -13.59
N HIS A 114 -11.84 8.60 -12.41
CA HIS A 114 -12.46 9.93 -12.28
C HIS A 114 -11.46 10.98 -11.78
N LEU A 115 -11.12 11.02 -10.48
CA LEU A 115 -10.44 12.17 -9.86
C LEU A 115 -9.09 12.49 -10.50
N VAL A 116 -8.26 11.49 -10.68
CA VAL A 116 -6.95 11.64 -11.30
C VAL A 116 -7.04 12.05 -12.77
N THR A 117 -7.98 11.46 -13.52
CA THR A 117 -8.24 11.84 -14.92
C THR A 117 -8.68 13.31 -14.98
N TRP A 118 -9.58 13.70 -14.09
CA TRP A 118 -10.14 15.05 -14.00
C TRP A 118 -9.10 16.11 -13.62
N VAL A 119 -8.13 15.79 -12.77
CA VAL A 119 -6.99 16.70 -12.53
C VAL A 119 -6.19 16.90 -13.82
N GLY A 120 -5.94 15.83 -14.59
CA GLY A 120 -5.25 15.94 -15.88
C GLY A 120 -6.05 16.77 -16.89
N GLU A 121 -7.36 16.57 -16.97
CA GLU A 121 -8.27 17.35 -17.84
C GLU A 121 -8.34 18.81 -17.42
N TYR A 122 -8.44 19.09 -16.11
CA TYR A 122 -8.38 20.44 -15.54
C TYR A 122 -7.13 21.18 -16.00
N LEU A 123 -5.96 20.56 -15.84
CA LEU A 123 -4.69 21.18 -16.24
C LEU A 123 -4.67 21.49 -17.74
N GLN A 124 -5.21 20.60 -18.58
CA GLN A 124 -5.32 20.84 -20.02
C GLN A 124 -6.28 21.97 -20.37
N LEU A 125 -7.42 22.07 -19.66
CA LEU A 125 -8.41 23.13 -19.88
C LEU A 125 -7.86 24.50 -19.50
N ILE A 126 -7.17 24.60 -18.36
CA ILE A 126 -6.71 25.90 -17.83
C ILE A 126 -5.40 26.36 -18.48
N HIS A 127 -4.44 25.45 -18.71
CA HIS A 127 -3.10 25.82 -19.18
C HIS A 127 -2.83 25.45 -20.64
N GLY A 128 -3.74 24.71 -21.29
CA GLY A 128 -3.53 24.15 -22.62
C GLY A 128 -2.60 22.93 -22.61
N ALA A 129 -2.64 22.14 -23.69
CA ALA A 129 -1.99 20.83 -23.74
C ALA A 129 -0.46 20.86 -23.52
N ALA A 130 0.23 21.89 -24.03
CA ALA A 130 1.68 22.00 -23.94
C ALA A 130 2.15 22.29 -22.51
N GLU A 131 1.50 23.23 -21.82
CA GLU A 131 1.86 23.61 -20.46
C GLU A 131 1.37 22.56 -19.45
N ALA A 132 0.17 22.00 -19.63
CA ALA A 132 -0.32 20.87 -18.84
C ALA A 132 0.67 19.70 -18.84
N LYS A 133 1.32 19.41 -19.99
CA LYS A 133 2.35 18.38 -20.07
C LYS A 133 3.58 18.70 -19.23
N LYS A 134 3.98 19.97 -19.12
CA LYS A 134 5.10 20.39 -18.25
C LYS A 134 4.72 20.27 -16.78
N ILE A 135 3.51 20.68 -16.41
CA ILE A 135 2.97 20.54 -15.04
C ILE A 135 2.90 19.06 -14.65
N MET A 136 2.37 18.19 -15.53
CA MET A 136 2.35 16.75 -15.27
C MET A 136 3.75 16.16 -15.10
N ALA A 137 4.73 16.60 -15.91
CA ALA A 137 6.13 16.20 -15.73
C ALA A 137 6.76 16.76 -14.43
N ASP A 138 6.22 17.85 -13.87
CA ASP A 138 6.59 18.33 -12.55
C ASP A 138 6.02 17.47 -11.43
N ILE A 139 4.72 17.15 -11.51
CA ILE A 139 4.06 16.23 -10.59
C ILE A 139 4.81 14.90 -10.55
N ASP A 140 5.21 14.36 -11.71
CA ASP A 140 6.02 13.14 -11.79
C ASP A 140 7.38 13.26 -11.08
N ARG A 141 8.04 14.41 -11.22
CA ARG A 141 9.29 14.71 -10.52
C ARG A 141 9.08 14.82 -9.01
N ARG A 142 8.00 15.47 -8.57
CA ARG A 142 7.63 15.57 -7.16
C ARG A 142 7.37 14.19 -6.58
N ILE A 143 6.64 13.31 -7.28
CA ILE A 143 6.46 11.91 -6.88
C ILE A 143 7.82 11.18 -6.76
N ALA A 144 8.72 11.36 -7.73
CA ALA A 144 10.04 10.72 -7.71
C ALA A 144 10.96 11.21 -6.57
N ALA A 145 10.75 12.46 -6.14
CA ALA A 145 11.46 13.11 -5.04
C ALA A 145 10.90 12.77 -3.65
N VAL A 146 9.79 12.03 -3.54
CA VAL A 146 9.28 11.59 -2.24
C VAL A 146 10.33 10.72 -1.52
N PRO A 147 10.65 10.99 -0.23
CA PRO A 147 11.57 10.17 0.56
C PRO A 147 11.18 8.69 0.61
N PRO A 148 12.14 7.77 0.77
CA PRO A 148 11.82 6.35 0.92
C PRO A 148 11.11 6.10 2.26
N PHE A 149 10.10 5.22 2.24
CA PHE A 149 9.43 4.72 3.44
C PHE A 149 9.31 3.19 3.36
N SER A 150 9.38 2.50 4.50
CA SER A 150 9.30 1.03 4.52
C SER A 150 7.88 0.58 4.15
N GLY A 151 7.74 -0.26 3.12
CA GLY A 151 6.42 -0.71 2.65
C GLY A 151 5.75 0.25 1.66
N LEU A 152 6.40 1.36 1.29
CA LEU A 152 5.96 2.26 0.23
C LEU A 152 6.91 2.16 -0.97
N ARG A 153 6.39 1.71 -2.11
CA ARG A 153 7.17 1.62 -3.34
C ARG A 153 7.60 3.02 -3.79
N ARG A 154 8.81 3.12 -4.34
CA ARG A 154 9.27 4.34 -5.02
C ARG A 154 8.95 4.31 -6.52
N PHE A 155 8.75 5.50 -7.09
CA PHE A 155 8.65 5.70 -8.53
C PHE A 155 9.78 6.62 -9.01
N PRO A 156 10.91 6.06 -9.48
CA PRO A 156 12.03 6.88 -9.95
C PRO A 156 11.68 7.84 -11.10
N GLU A 157 10.67 7.50 -11.90
CA GLU A 157 10.22 8.28 -13.06
C GLU A 157 8.82 8.92 -12.86
N GLY A 158 8.27 8.87 -11.65
CA GLY A 158 6.91 9.32 -11.37
C GLY A 158 5.84 8.46 -12.04
N ARG A 159 4.77 9.08 -12.56
CA ARG A 159 3.62 8.43 -13.20
C ARG A 159 3.84 8.15 -14.70
N GLY A 160 4.92 8.64 -15.30
CA GLY A 160 5.16 8.70 -16.74
C GLY A 160 5.47 7.38 -17.48
N PHE A 161 4.96 6.23 -17.05
CA PHE A 161 5.24 4.96 -17.73
C PHE A 161 4.50 4.85 -19.08
N LYS A 162 5.24 4.60 -20.17
CA LYS A 162 4.74 4.39 -21.54
C LYS A 162 3.75 3.22 -21.64
N GLN A 163 3.88 2.25 -20.73
CA GLN A 163 2.99 1.13 -20.50
C GLN A 163 3.25 0.64 -19.07
N TRP A 164 2.25 0.64 -18.19
CA TRP A 164 2.42 0.23 -16.80
C TRP A 164 2.37 -1.29 -16.68
N THR A 165 3.43 -1.92 -16.17
CA THR A 165 3.51 -3.39 -16.12
C THR A 165 2.83 -3.98 -14.88
N GLY A 166 2.54 -5.27 -14.92
CA GLY A 166 1.89 -6.00 -13.83
C GLY A 166 2.74 -6.12 -12.55
N ASP A 167 4.06 -5.94 -12.64
CA ASP A 167 4.96 -5.90 -11.49
C ASP A 167 5.08 -4.49 -10.90
N ASP A 168 4.89 -3.45 -11.73
CA ASP A 168 4.73 -2.06 -11.28
C ASP A 168 3.47 -1.89 -10.41
N SER A 169 2.38 -2.58 -10.77
CA SER A 169 1.11 -2.55 -10.02
C SER A 169 1.10 -3.29 -8.68
N LYS A 170 1.88 -4.37 -8.53
CA LYS A 170 1.87 -5.20 -7.30
C LYS A 170 2.39 -4.49 -6.06
N ALA A 171 3.29 -3.52 -6.24
CA ALA A 171 3.85 -2.78 -5.10
C ALA A 171 3.00 -1.57 -4.70
N LEU A 172 1.86 -1.31 -5.37
CA LEU A 172 0.98 -0.18 -5.07
C LEU A 172 -0.30 -0.55 -4.31
N MET A 173 -0.51 -1.85 -4.13
CA MET A 173 -1.50 -2.43 -3.23
C MET A 173 -0.77 -3.56 -2.51
N LYS A 174 -0.33 -3.34 -1.27
CA LYS A 174 0.23 -4.43 -0.48
C LYS A 174 -0.89 -5.46 -0.19
N VAL A 175 -1.05 -6.41 -1.10
CA VAL A 175 -1.59 -7.76 -0.89
C VAL A 175 -0.69 -8.78 -1.60
N ARG A 176 0.32 -9.33 -0.91
CA ARG A 176 1.09 -10.49 -1.44
C ARG A 176 0.11 -11.68 -1.52
N ASN A 177 -0.15 -12.41 -2.61
CA ASN A 177 0.62 -12.91 -3.77
C ASN A 177 -0.38 -13.53 -4.81
N PRO A 178 -0.04 -13.82 -6.10
CA PRO A 178 0.75 -13.11 -7.13
C PRO A 178 0.02 -13.06 -8.52
N ILE A 179 0.58 -12.30 -9.49
CA ILE A 179 0.58 -12.50 -10.99
C ILE A 179 -0.39 -11.72 -11.99
N HIS A 180 -0.18 -10.40 -12.15
CA HIS A 180 -0.52 -9.51 -13.31
C HIS A 180 -2.02 -9.26 -13.67
N ILE A 181 -2.53 -8.03 -13.54
CA ILE A 181 -2.56 -6.87 -14.48
C ILE A 181 -3.61 -5.91 -13.86
N PHE A 182 -3.30 -4.61 -13.68
CA PHE A 182 -4.24 -3.47 -13.45
C PHE A 182 -4.38 -2.82 -12.05
N GLU A 183 -3.32 -2.47 -11.32
CA GLU A 183 -3.54 -1.80 -10.01
C GLU A 183 -2.46 -0.75 -9.68
N MET A 184 -2.69 0.55 -9.99
CA MET A 184 -1.81 1.65 -9.50
C MET A 184 -2.49 2.68 -8.61
N ALA A 185 -3.75 2.48 -8.27
CA ALA A 185 -4.58 3.57 -7.77
C ALA A 185 -4.35 3.98 -6.30
N PRO A 186 -4.14 3.08 -5.31
CA PRO A 186 -4.17 3.53 -3.91
C PRO A 186 -2.85 4.13 -3.42
N MET A 187 -1.67 3.66 -3.87
CA MET A 187 -0.40 4.27 -3.44
C MET A 187 -0.13 5.63 -4.11
N LEU A 188 -0.56 5.81 -5.38
CA LEU A 188 -0.55 7.14 -5.99
C LEU A 188 -1.33 8.11 -5.11
N ALA A 189 -2.50 7.73 -4.61
CA ALA A 189 -3.34 8.61 -3.78
C ALA A 189 -2.60 9.17 -2.55
N GLN A 190 -1.75 8.38 -1.90
CA GLN A 190 -1.02 8.76 -0.68
C GLN A 190 0.01 9.87 -0.92
N VAL A 191 0.72 9.82 -2.06
CA VAL A 191 1.77 10.79 -2.42
C VAL A 191 1.28 11.85 -3.39
N TYR A 192 0.21 11.57 -4.12
CA TYR A 192 -0.29 12.42 -5.20
C TYR A 192 -0.85 13.73 -4.67
N LEU A 193 -1.58 13.69 -3.55
CA LEU A 193 -2.21 14.87 -2.98
C LEU A 193 -1.19 16.00 -2.68
N PRO A 194 -0.10 15.77 -1.92
CA PRO A 194 0.95 16.80 -1.76
C PRO A 194 1.64 17.21 -3.07
N THR A 195 1.71 16.33 -4.07
CA THR A 195 2.47 16.62 -5.30
C THR A 195 1.70 17.52 -6.27
N VAL A 196 0.37 17.53 -6.22
CA VAL A 196 -0.47 18.40 -7.08
C VAL A 196 -0.75 19.77 -6.47
N GLU A 197 -0.42 19.96 -5.19
CA GLU A 197 -0.50 21.26 -4.52
C GLU A 197 0.30 22.34 -5.28
N GLY A 198 -0.25 23.56 -5.37
CA GLY A 198 0.31 24.66 -6.15
C GLY A 198 0.02 24.58 -7.67
N HIS A 199 -0.43 23.42 -8.17
CA HIS A 199 -0.84 23.24 -9.57
C HIS A 199 -2.37 23.19 -9.76
N VAL A 200 -3.13 22.96 -8.68
CA VAL A 200 -4.59 22.87 -8.71
C VAL A 200 -5.24 23.73 -7.63
N PRO A 201 -6.52 24.12 -7.77
CA PRO A 201 -7.22 24.92 -6.77
C PRO A 201 -7.36 24.19 -5.44
N ALA A 202 -7.34 24.96 -4.35
CA ALA A 202 -7.51 24.48 -2.98
C ALA A 202 -8.74 23.55 -2.80
N GLN A 203 -9.88 23.90 -3.40
CA GLN A 203 -11.09 23.07 -3.35
C GLN A 203 -10.90 21.68 -3.97
N MET A 204 -10.04 21.55 -4.99
CA MET A 204 -9.72 20.26 -5.61
C MET A 204 -8.85 19.40 -4.69
N LEU A 205 -7.93 20.02 -3.95
CA LEU A 205 -7.15 19.36 -2.90
C LEU A 205 -8.07 18.85 -1.79
N ARG A 206 -9.01 19.68 -1.32
CA ARG A 206 -9.99 19.27 -0.30
C ARG A 206 -10.88 18.13 -0.76
N ALA A 207 -11.28 18.11 -2.03
CA ALA A 207 -12.03 17.00 -2.61
C ALA A 207 -11.22 15.69 -2.60
N LEU A 208 -9.96 15.74 -3.03
CA LEU A 208 -9.05 14.59 -3.00
C LEU A 208 -8.78 14.11 -1.57
N SER A 209 -8.54 15.04 -0.64
CA SER A 209 -8.31 14.77 0.78
C SER A 209 -9.53 14.10 1.44
N ALA A 210 -10.72 14.67 1.28
CA ALA A 210 -11.96 14.08 1.81
C ALA A 210 -12.26 12.69 1.23
N PHE A 211 -11.96 12.48 -0.06
CA PHE A 211 -12.09 11.17 -0.68
C PHE A 211 -11.06 10.16 -0.14
N LEU A 212 -9.83 10.59 0.13
CA LEU A 212 -8.81 9.76 0.76
C LEU A 212 -9.21 9.34 2.17
N ASP A 213 -9.71 10.27 3.00
CA ASP A 213 -10.25 9.94 4.32
C ASP A 213 -11.32 8.85 4.20
N PHE A 214 -12.30 9.04 3.30
CA PHE A 214 -13.32 8.02 3.03
C PHE A 214 -12.69 6.67 2.69
N CYS A 215 -11.71 6.64 1.79
CA CYS A 215 -11.01 5.41 1.38
C CYS A 215 -10.36 4.68 2.54
N TYR A 216 -9.68 5.39 3.43
CA TYR A 216 -8.99 4.77 4.56
C TYR A 216 -9.98 4.29 5.62
N LEU A 217 -11.06 5.04 5.86
CA LEU A 217 -12.10 4.67 6.82
C LEU A 217 -12.87 3.41 6.41
N VAL A 218 -13.29 3.30 5.15
CA VAL A 218 -14.02 2.10 4.65
C VAL A 218 -13.13 0.87 4.48
N ARG A 219 -11.81 1.03 4.65
CA ARG A 219 -10.81 -0.05 4.59
C ARG A 219 -10.27 -0.43 5.97
N ARG A 220 -10.87 0.05 7.05
CA ARG A 220 -10.55 -0.44 8.40
C ARG A 220 -11.09 -1.85 8.59
N ASN A 221 -10.36 -2.67 9.34
CA ASN A 221 -10.83 -4.02 9.69
C ASN A 221 -11.95 -4.01 10.74
N VAL A 222 -12.00 -2.98 11.58
CA VAL A 222 -13.06 -2.78 12.57
C VAL A 222 -13.75 -1.46 12.29
N ILE A 223 -15.04 -1.53 11.98
CA ILE A 223 -15.87 -0.36 11.67
C ILE A 223 -17.02 -0.31 12.68
N GLY A 224 -16.87 0.52 13.71
CA GLY A 224 -17.92 0.82 14.68
C GLY A 224 -18.70 2.08 14.34
N GLU A 225 -19.67 2.44 15.19
CA GLU A 225 -20.58 3.58 14.97
C GLU A 225 -19.84 4.90 14.76
N ARG A 226 -18.79 5.17 15.55
CA ARG A 226 -17.93 6.36 15.38
C ARG A 226 -17.31 6.41 13.99
N THR A 227 -16.78 5.29 13.49
CA THR A 227 -16.18 5.21 12.16
C THR A 227 -17.24 5.37 11.07
N LEU A 228 -18.46 4.86 11.26
CA LEU A 228 -19.56 5.08 10.31
C LEU A 228 -19.93 6.56 10.18
N HIS A 229 -19.99 7.31 11.28
CA HIS A 229 -20.16 8.77 11.21
C HIS A 229 -19.00 9.46 10.50
N GLN A 230 -17.75 9.04 10.76
CA GLN A 230 -16.59 9.57 10.04
C GLN A 230 -16.66 9.30 8.52
N ILE A 231 -17.19 8.13 8.11
CA ILE A 231 -17.41 7.78 6.70
C ILE A 231 -18.43 8.72 6.07
N ASP A 232 -19.57 8.95 6.74
CA ASP A 232 -20.61 9.86 6.25
C ASP A 232 -20.09 11.30 6.13
N ASP A 233 -19.35 11.77 7.14
CA ASP A 233 -18.75 13.10 7.15
C ASP A 233 -17.74 13.27 6.01
N ALA A 234 -16.84 12.29 5.82
CA ALA A 234 -15.86 12.30 4.75
C ALA A 234 -16.54 12.31 3.36
N LEU A 235 -17.61 11.52 3.19
CA LEU A 235 -18.37 11.48 1.96
C LEU A 235 -19.13 12.79 1.70
N ALA A 236 -19.72 13.40 2.73
CA ALA A 236 -20.39 14.69 2.63
C ALA A 236 -19.40 15.81 2.27
N ARG A 237 -18.22 15.83 2.89
CA ARG A 237 -17.12 16.74 2.51
C ARG A 237 -16.73 16.51 1.04
N PHE A 238 -16.49 15.26 0.64
CA PHE A 238 -16.15 14.95 -0.75
C PHE A 238 -17.19 15.45 -1.74
N HIS A 239 -18.48 15.23 -1.47
CA HIS A 239 -19.58 15.67 -2.34
C HIS A 239 -19.69 17.18 -2.47
N ARG A 240 -19.39 17.92 -1.39
CA ARG A 240 -19.37 19.38 -1.41
C ARG A 240 -18.17 19.91 -2.21
N GLU A 241 -16.97 19.42 -1.91
CA GLU A 241 -15.75 19.95 -2.52
C GLU A 241 -15.62 19.53 -3.99
N ARG A 242 -16.11 18.35 -4.39
CA ARG A 242 -16.01 17.89 -5.80
C ARG A 242 -16.73 18.80 -6.80
N MET A 243 -17.61 19.70 -6.36
CA MET A 243 -18.28 20.67 -7.23
C MET A 243 -17.30 21.51 -8.05
N ILE A 244 -16.06 21.67 -7.59
CA ILE A 244 -14.97 22.31 -8.36
C ILE A 244 -14.78 21.70 -9.74
N PHE A 245 -15.00 20.39 -9.91
CA PHE A 245 -14.88 19.73 -11.22
C PHE A 245 -16.02 20.13 -12.18
N VAL A 246 -17.18 20.54 -11.67
CA VAL A 246 -18.26 21.12 -12.48
C VAL A 246 -17.92 22.57 -12.81
N GLU A 247 -17.54 23.35 -11.80
CA GLU A 247 -17.25 24.79 -11.90
C GLU A 247 -16.07 25.08 -12.85
N SER A 248 -15.05 24.22 -12.82
CA SER A 248 -13.90 24.30 -13.73
C SER A 248 -14.16 23.79 -15.16
N GLY A 249 -15.36 23.26 -15.42
CA GLY A 249 -15.74 22.75 -16.75
C GLY A 249 -15.20 21.36 -17.09
N VAL A 250 -14.54 20.67 -16.17
CA VAL A 250 -14.05 19.29 -16.36
C VAL A 250 -15.22 18.30 -16.46
N CYS A 251 -16.24 18.49 -15.62
CA CYS A 251 -17.42 17.63 -15.54
C CYS A 251 -18.71 18.47 -15.72
N PRO A 252 -18.95 19.05 -16.91
CA PRO A 252 -20.02 20.03 -17.13
C PRO A 252 -21.42 19.44 -16.94
N ASN A 253 -21.57 18.13 -17.13
CA ASN A 253 -22.85 17.41 -17.01
C ASN A 253 -23.12 16.90 -15.58
N GLY A 254 -22.29 17.27 -14.59
CA GLY A 254 -22.41 16.83 -13.21
C GLY A 254 -22.07 15.35 -12.98
N PHE A 255 -22.48 14.82 -11.82
CA PHE A 255 -21.97 13.56 -11.28
C PHE A 255 -22.89 12.34 -11.49
N CYS A 256 -23.39 12.13 -12.72
CA CYS A 256 -24.15 10.93 -13.07
C CYS A 256 -23.25 9.70 -13.27
N LEU A 257 -22.42 9.40 -12.27
CA LEU A 257 -21.34 8.41 -12.33
C LEU A 257 -21.65 7.24 -11.39
N PRO A 258 -22.00 6.05 -11.91
CA PRO A 258 -22.40 4.91 -11.09
C PRO A 258 -21.39 4.54 -10.00
N ARG A 259 -20.08 4.67 -10.28
CA ARG A 259 -19.02 4.35 -9.31
C ARG A 259 -18.93 5.34 -8.15
N GLN A 260 -19.18 6.63 -8.39
CA GLN A 260 -19.26 7.62 -7.31
C GLN A 260 -20.60 7.54 -6.57
N HIS A 261 -21.69 7.24 -7.27
CA HIS A 261 -22.98 7.02 -6.64
C HIS A 261 -22.94 5.80 -5.69
N ALA A 262 -22.19 4.75 -6.03
CA ALA A 262 -22.02 3.59 -5.16
C ALA A 262 -21.53 3.96 -3.75
N LEU A 263 -20.74 5.04 -3.61
CA LEU A 263 -20.18 5.49 -2.34
C LEU A 263 -21.25 5.85 -1.30
N THR A 264 -22.42 6.34 -1.72
CA THR A 264 -23.54 6.67 -0.80
C THR A 264 -24.13 5.46 -0.10
N HIS A 265 -23.88 4.26 -0.65
CA HIS A 265 -24.41 3.02 -0.10
C HIS A 265 -23.43 2.36 0.87
N TYR A 266 -22.18 2.86 1.01
CA TYR A 266 -21.15 2.18 1.80
C TYR A 266 -21.54 2.02 3.26
N ARG A 267 -22.16 3.03 3.90
CA ARG A 267 -22.63 2.89 5.29
C ARG A 267 -23.56 1.68 5.44
N ARG A 268 -24.64 1.64 4.63
CA ARG A 268 -25.63 0.55 4.67
C ARG A 268 -24.97 -0.79 4.36
N LEU A 269 -24.13 -0.84 3.32
CA LEU A 269 -23.44 -2.04 2.90
C LEU A 269 -22.46 -2.57 3.97
N ILE A 270 -21.82 -1.70 4.73
CA ILE A 270 -20.97 -2.10 5.87
C ILE A 270 -21.83 -2.68 7.00
N GLN A 271 -23.00 -2.12 7.26
CA GLN A 271 -23.92 -2.65 8.28
C GLN A 271 -24.52 -4.00 7.87
N GLU A 272 -24.79 -4.21 6.59
CA GLU A 272 -25.36 -5.45 6.05
C GLU A 272 -24.33 -6.58 5.90
N PHE A 273 -23.11 -6.25 5.47
CA PHE A 273 -22.11 -7.24 5.07
C PHE A 273 -20.82 -7.24 5.90
N GLY A 274 -20.65 -6.28 6.80
CA GLY A 274 -19.43 -6.09 7.59
C GLY A 274 -18.33 -5.31 6.85
N ALA A 275 -17.10 -5.41 7.37
CA ALA A 275 -15.96 -4.67 6.82
C ALA A 275 -15.68 -5.06 5.35
N PRO A 276 -15.58 -4.08 4.41
CA PRO A 276 -15.45 -4.36 2.98
C PRO A 276 -14.17 -5.09 2.58
N ASN A 277 -13.15 -5.11 3.44
CA ASN A 277 -11.87 -5.77 3.18
C ASN A 277 -12.03 -7.26 2.83
N GLY A 278 -13.04 -7.94 3.39
CA GLY A 278 -13.33 -9.36 3.12
C GLY A 278 -14.19 -9.62 1.87
N LEU A 279 -14.72 -8.58 1.22
CA LEU A 279 -15.73 -8.69 0.15
C LEU A 279 -15.26 -8.10 -1.18
N CYS A 280 -14.06 -7.54 -1.20
CA CYS A 280 -13.50 -6.86 -2.35
C CYS A 280 -13.18 -7.85 -3.48
N SER A 281 -13.45 -7.44 -4.73
CA SER A 281 -13.09 -8.22 -5.91
C SER A 281 -11.59 -8.46 -6.07
N SER A 282 -10.72 -7.76 -5.33
CA SER A 282 -9.28 -8.06 -5.28
C SER A 282 -9.01 -9.51 -4.84
N ILE A 283 -9.85 -10.06 -3.95
CA ILE A 283 -9.76 -11.45 -3.50
C ILE A 283 -10.02 -12.41 -4.65
N THR A 284 -11.09 -12.17 -5.40
CA THR A 284 -11.50 -13.02 -6.52
C THR A 284 -10.61 -12.81 -7.74
N GLU A 285 -10.10 -11.60 -7.97
CA GLU A 285 -9.10 -11.30 -9.00
C GLU A 285 -7.77 -12.03 -8.72
N SER A 286 -7.32 -12.03 -7.46
CA SER A 286 -6.13 -12.80 -7.04
C SER A 286 -6.28 -14.30 -7.32
N LYS A 287 -7.46 -14.87 -7.04
CA LYS A 287 -7.76 -16.27 -7.38
C LYS A 287 -7.84 -16.50 -8.89
N HIS A 288 -8.48 -15.59 -9.63
CA HIS A 288 -8.56 -15.64 -11.09
C HIS A 288 -7.17 -15.60 -11.75
N ILE A 289 -6.20 -14.91 -11.14
CA ILE A 289 -4.82 -14.97 -11.61
C ILE A 289 -4.25 -16.39 -11.53
N LYS A 290 -4.22 -16.95 -10.32
CA LYS A 290 -3.61 -18.27 -10.07
C LYS A 290 -4.32 -19.37 -10.86
N ALA A 291 -5.63 -19.30 -10.96
CA ALA A 291 -6.45 -20.32 -11.62
C ALA A 291 -6.58 -20.14 -13.14
N VAL A 292 -6.39 -18.93 -13.67
CA VAL A 292 -6.65 -18.62 -15.09
C VAL A 292 -5.45 -17.98 -15.78
N LYS A 293 -4.98 -16.82 -15.32
CA LYS A 293 -3.92 -16.06 -16.03
C LYS A 293 -2.55 -16.78 -16.01
N GLU A 294 -2.21 -17.44 -14.91
CA GLU A 294 -0.98 -18.24 -14.79
C GLU A 294 -1.01 -19.51 -15.66
N PRO A 295 -2.02 -20.38 -15.55
CA PRO A 295 -2.11 -21.57 -16.38
C PRO A 295 -2.22 -21.22 -17.87
N TRP A 296 -2.92 -20.15 -18.23
CA TRP A 296 -2.98 -19.66 -19.61
C TRP A 296 -1.58 -19.32 -20.15
N ARG A 297 -0.76 -18.62 -19.36
CA ARG A 297 0.63 -18.30 -19.72
C ARG A 297 1.51 -19.53 -19.87
N ARG A 298 1.28 -20.57 -19.06
CA ARG A 298 2.01 -21.85 -19.10
C ARG A 298 1.50 -22.81 -20.18
N SER A 299 0.29 -22.59 -20.70
CA SER A 299 -0.30 -23.40 -21.76
C SER A 299 0.32 -23.10 -23.13
N SER A 300 0.14 -24.02 -24.07
CA SER A 300 0.49 -23.78 -25.48
C SER A 300 -0.40 -22.75 -26.19
N ARG A 301 -1.42 -22.22 -25.49
CA ARG A 301 -2.47 -21.31 -26.02
C ARG A 301 -3.33 -21.91 -27.13
N TYR A 302 -3.17 -23.20 -27.43
CA TYR A 302 -3.98 -23.97 -28.36
C TYR A 302 -4.77 -25.02 -27.56
N GLU A 303 -6.11 -25.01 -27.65
CA GLU A 303 -6.98 -25.83 -26.79
C GLU A 303 -6.61 -25.71 -25.30
N ALA A 304 -6.34 -24.48 -24.86
CA ALA A 304 -5.68 -24.21 -23.58
C ALA A 304 -6.50 -24.60 -22.35
N LEU A 305 -7.83 -24.66 -22.44
CA LEU A 305 -8.69 -24.88 -21.28
C LEU A 305 -8.39 -26.21 -20.57
N SER A 306 -8.24 -27.29 -21.31
CA SER A 306 -7.91 -28.61 -20.74
C SER A 306 -6.52 -28.61 -20.08
N GLN A 307 -5.55 -27.92 -20.69
CA GLN A 307 -4.21 -27.74 -20.14
C GLN A 307 -4.25 -26.92 -18.86
N MET A 308 -5.02 -25.84 -18.84
CA MET A 308 -5.18 -24.97 -17.67
C MET A 308 -5.80 -25.72 -16.49
N LEU A 309 -6.86 -26.49 -16.73
CA LEU A 309 -7.49 -27.33 -15.71
C LEU A 309 -6.52 -28.39 -15.18
N THR A 310 -5.73 -29.02 -16.05
CA THR A 310 -4.72 -30.01 -15.65
C THR A 310 -3.60 -29.37 -14.81
N ILE A 311 -3.19 -28.15 -15.14
CA ILE A 311 -2.19 -27.40 -14.37
C ILE A 311 -2.73 -27.09 -12.97
N ASN A 312 -3.97 -26.62 -12.86
CA ASN A 312 -4.60 -26.34 -11.58
C ASN A 312 -4.72 -27.60 -10.72
N ASP A 313 -5.23 -28.70 -11.29
CA ASP A 313 -5.36 -29.99 -10.58
C ASP A 313 -4.00 -30.50 -10.06
N ARG A 314 -2.93 -30.35 -10.84
CA ARG A 314 -1.56 -30.69 -10.40
C ARG A 314 -1.07 -29.80 -9.26
N LEU A 315 -1.31 -28.49 -9.35
CA LEU A 315 -0.90 -27.54 -8.31
C LEU A 315 -1.65 -27.79 -7.00
N ASP A 316 -2.94 -28.09 -7.06
CA ASP A 316 -3.77 -28.41 -5.90
C ASP A 316 -3.30 -29.72 -5.24
N LYS A 317 -3.04 -30.77 -6.04
CA LYS A 317 -2.47 -32.03 -5.55
C LYS A 317 -1.11 -31.84 -4.88
N LEU A 318 -0.22 -31.03 -5.46
CA LEU A 318 1.07 -30.70 -4.87
C LEU A 318 0.93 -29.92 -3.56
N SER A 319 -0.02 -28.99 -3.49
CA SER A 319 -0.31 -28.22 -2.26
C SER A 319 -0.85 -29.12 -1.15
N ALA A 320 -1.77 -30.04 -1.48
CA ALA A 320 -2.32 -31.02 -0.54
C ALA A 320 -1.23 -31.97 -0.03
N ALA A 321 -0.41 -32.53 -0.93
CA ALA A 321 0.71 -33.40 -0.56
C ALA A 321 1.73 -32.67 0.34
N ARG A 322 2.05 -31.41 0.04
CA ARG A 322 2.96 -30.61 0.87
C ARG A 322 2.43 -30.38 2.28
N SER A 323 1.11 -30.17 2.40
CA SER A 323 0.45 -30.00 3.71
C SER A 323 0.49 -31.30 4.52
N ASP A 324 0.14 -32.42 3.88
CA ASP A 324 0.22 -33.77 4.48
C ASP A 324 1.65 -34.12 4.93
N PHE A 325 2.67 -33.83 4.10
CA PHE A 325 4.06 -34.04 4.47
C PHE A 325 4.54 -33.11 5.59
N THR A 326 3.95 -31.93 5.73
CA THR A 326 4.28 -31.01 6.83
C THR A 326 3.68 -31.52 8.13
N GLU A 327 2.41 -31.92 8.11
CA GLU A 327 1.70 -32.48 9.27
C GLU A 327 2.35 -33.77 9.79
N ARG A 328 2.85 -34.62 8.88
CA ARG A 328 3.60 -35.84 9.22
C ARG A 328 5.05 -35.58 9.66
N GLY A 329 5.48 -34.32 9.77
CA GLY A 329 6.86 -33.95 10.15
C GLY A 329 7.93 -34.31 9.10
N MET A 330 7.52 -34.73 7.90
CA MET A 330 8.43 -35.13 6.80
C MET A 330 9.11 -33.93 6.12
N SER A 331 8.65 -32.71 6.43
CA SER A 331 9.20 -31.45 5.89
C SER A 331 10.33 -30.85 6.74
N THR A 332 10.63 -31.45 7.90
CA THR A 332 11.65 -31.00 8.88
C THR A 332 12.59 -32.14 9.28
N GLY A 333 12.99 -32.98 8.32
CA GLY A 333 13.96 -34.06 8.55
C GLY A 333 15.42 -33.63 8.36
N PRO A 334 16.40 -34.33 8.98
CA PRO A 334 17.84 -34.07 8.78
C PRO A 334 18.31 -34.20 7.31
N ALA A 335 17.52 -34.85 6.45
CA ALA A 335 17.84 -35.09 5.05
C ALA A 335 17.91 -33.80 4.19
N THR A 336 17.26 -32.70 4.59
CA THR A 336 17.46 -31.38 3.93
C THR A 336 18.74 -30.67 4.39
N ARG A 337 19.36 -31.07 5.52
CA ARG A 337 20.68 -30.58 5.94
C ARG A 337 21.83 -31.41 5.38
N ALA A 338 21.61 -32.69 5.05
CA ALA A 338 22.66 -33.62 4.63
C ALA A 338 22.98 -33.60 3.12
N PHE A 339 22.15 -32.99 2.26
CA PHE A 339 22.38 -32.93 0.81
C PHE A 339 23.08 -31.65 0.32
N ILE A 340 23.57 -30.80 1.23
CA ILE A 340 24.39 -29.62 0.90
C ILE A 340 25.81 -29.87 1.43
N GLY A 341 26.53 -30.78 0.78
CA GLY A 341 27.93 -31.14 1.02
C GLY A 341 28.47 -32.01 -0.15
N PRO A 342 29.76 -31.93 -0.50
CA PRO A 342 30.20 -31.67 -1.87
C PRO A 342 30.30 -32.93 -2.74
N ILE A 343 29.39 -33.06 -3.71
CA ILE A 343 29.65 -33.83 -4.92
C ILE A 343 29.54 -32.85 -6.10
N GLY A 344 30.68 -32.66 -6.77
CA GLY A 344 30.92 -31.70 -7.84
C GLY A 344 30.14 -32.00 -9.13
N LEU A 345 28.82 -31.87 -9.08
CA LEU A 345 28.06 -31.40 -10.22
C LEU A 345 28.02 -29.87 -10.11
N PRO A 346 28.27 -29.11 -11.19
CA PRO A 346 27.98 -27.69 -11.15
C PRO A 346 26.52 -27.60 -10.76
N ALA A 347 26.25 -27.06 -9.57
CA ALA A 347 24.94 -26.52 -9.28
C ALA A 347 24.56 -25.71 -10.53
N PRO A 348 23.29 -25.69 -10.95
CA PRO A 348 22.84 -24.54 -11.69
C PRO A 348 23.27 -23.39 -10.80
N GLN A 349 24.34 -22.69 -11.19
CA GLN A 349 24.55 -21.36 -10.70
C GLN A 349 23.16 -20.77 -10.83
N PRO A 350 22.56 -20.25 -9.75
CA PRO A 350 21.53 -19.26 -9.97
C PRO A 350 22.20 -18.37 -11.00
N GLN A 351 21.70 -18.38 -12.23
CA GLN A 351 21.88 -17.21 -13.03
C GLN A 351 21.25 -16.18 -12.12
N VAL A 352 22.12 -15.51 -11.39
CA VAL A 352 22.01 -14.11 -11.09
C VAL A 352 21.97 -13.43 -12.47
N ALA A 353 20.96 -13.75 -13.29
CA ALA A 353 20.11 -12.72 -13.81
C ALA A 353 19.84 -11.91 -12.57
N ALA A 354 20.49 -10.76 -12.49
CA ALA A 354 20.38 -9.81 -11.41
C ALA A 354 18.89 -9.58 -11.17
N GLN A 355 18.29 -10.43 -10.35
CA GLN A 355 17.02 -10.18 -9.72
C GLN A 355 17.41 -9.08 -8.77
N GLN A 356 17.17 -7.84 -9.23
CA GLN A 356 17.08 -6.69 -8.36
C GLN A 356 16.34 -7.16 -7.12
N ALA A 357 17.06 -7.31 -6.01
CA ALA A 357 16.41 -7.55 -4.74
C ALA A 357 15.53 -6.31 -4.53
N ASP A 358 14.21 -6.47 -4.69
CA ASP A 358 13.25 -5.38 -4.64
C ASP A 358 13.49 -4.51 -3.39
N GLU A 359 13.26 -3.21 -3.53
CA GLU A 359 13.52 -2.20 -2.49
C GLU A 359 12.65 -2.36 -1.22
N ASP A 360 11.72 -3.33 -1.17
CA ASP A 360 10.44 -3.20 -0.45
C ASP A 360 10.02 -4.40 0.45
N ASP A 361 10.86 -5.42 0.65
CA ASP A 361 10.59 -6.57 1.54
C ASP A 361 10.90 -6.26 3.03
N ASP A 362 10.57 -5.04 3.47
CA ASP A 362 11.03 -4.48 4.76
C ASP A 362 9.94 -4.35 5.82
N VAL A 363 8.72 -4.81 5.50
CA VAL A 363 7.58 -4.86 6.40
C VAL A 363 6.94 -6.24 6.36
N THR A 364 6.91 -6.95 7.49
CA THR A 364 6.52 -8.36 7.57
C THR A 364 5.42 -8.62 8.59
N PRO A 365 4.37 -9.40 8.25
CA PRO A 365 3.47 -10.03 9.23
C PRO A 365 4.26 -10.78 10.31
N THR A 366 3.80 -10.78 11.57
CA THR A 366 4.44 -11.53 12.66
C THR A 366 3.39 -12.16 13.59
N ASP A 367 3.66 -13.37 14.09
CA ASP A 367 2.78 -14.14 14.98
C ASP A 367 3.30 -14.19 16.43
N GLU A 368 4.11 -13.21 16.82
CA GLU A 368 4.67 -13.10 18.18
C GLU A 368 3.57 -12.61 19.16
N ARG A 369 3.72 -12.89 20.47
CA ARG A 369 2.73 -12.60 21.53
C ARG A 369 2.18 -11.17 21.42
N GLU A 370 0.92 -10.95 21.81
CA GLU A 370 0.25 -9.63 21.87
C GLU A 370 1.14 -8.58 22.57
N ILE A 371 1.86 -7.77 21.78
CA ILE A 371 2.63 -6.62 22.20
C ILE A 371 1.92 -5.40 21.61
N LEU A 372 1.66 -4.38 22.44
CA LEU A 372 0.98 -3.14 22.04
C LEU A 372 1.86 -2.32 21.06
N GLY A 373 3.17 -2.29 21.30
CA GLY A 373 4.17 -1.71 20.42
C GLY A 373 5.58 -1.90 21.02
N GLU A 374 6.59 -2.19 20.22
CA GLU A 374 7.99 -2.27 20.69
C GLU A 374 8.97 -1.97 19.55
N VAL A 375 10.04 -1.22 19.87
CA VAL A 375 11.15 -0.95 18.94
C VAL A 375 12.44 -1.57 19.45
N LYS A 376 13.02 -2.47 18.65
CA LYS A 376 14.25 -3.20 18.98
C LYS A 376 15.38 -2.88 18.02
N LEU A 377 16.58 -2.67 18.54
CA LEU A 377 17.81 -2.55 17.74
C LEU A 377 18.06 -3.83 16.93
N ALA A 378 18.71 -3.68 15.77
CA ALA A 378 19.18 -4.83 15.00
C ALA A 378 20.06 -5.76 15.84
N ARG A 379 19.97 -7.07 15.61
CA ARG A 379 20.74 -8.07 16.38
C ARG A 379 22.26 -7.88 16.27
N THR A 380 22.75 -7.39 15.13
CA THR A 380 24.19 -7.27 14.85
C THR A 380 24.60 -5.80 14.78
N PRO A 381 25.55 -5.37 15.63
CA PRO A 381 26.12 -4.02 15.58
C PRO A 381 27.05 -3.86 14.36
N ILE A 382 27.25 -2.62 13.94
CA ILE A 382 28.20 -2.25 12.88
C ILE A 382 29.62 -2.39 13.44
N ARG A 383 30.37 -3.37 12.93
CA ARG A 383 31.72 -3.69 13.45
C ARG A 383 32.79 -2.67 13.08
N GLN A 384 32.59 -1.93 11.99
CA GLN A 384 33.57 -1.00 11.43
C GLN A 384 33.55 0.37 12.12
N TYR A 385 32.53 0.67 12.94
CA TYR A 385 32.39 1.97 13.57
C TYR A 385 33.25 2.05 14.84
N PRO A 386 33.80 3.23 15.17
CA PRO A 386 34.47 3.45 16.44
C PRO A 386 33.55 3.13 17.61
N ARG A 387 34.12 2.54 18.67
CA ARG A 387 33.41 2.15 19.89
C ARG A 387 33.54 3.16 21.02
N ASP A 388 34.45 4.10 20.87
CA ASP A 388 34.63 5.22 21.77
C ASP A 388 33.66 6.36 21.34
N PRO A 389 32.88 6.95 22.27
CA PRO A 389 31.87 7.95 21.93
C PRO A 389 32.43 9.18 21.19
N GLU A 390 33.60 9.69 21.58
CA GLU A 390 34.19 10.87 20.95
C GLU A 390 34.69 10.56 19.54
N ARG A 391 35.38 9.43 19.37
CA ARG A 391 35.81 8.97 18.04
C ARG A 391 34.64 8.67 17.14
N LEU A 392 33.55 8.12 17.67
CA LEU A 392 32.32 7.87 16.91
C LEU A 392 31.67 9.17 16.47
N ALA A 393 31.55 10.14 17.39
CA ALA A 393 31.04 11.48 17.12
C ALA A 393 31.82 12.16 15.98
N HIS A 394 33.16 12.12 16.04
CA HIS A 394 34.00 12.66 14.99
C HIS A 394 33.82 11.90 13.65
N PHE A 395 33.80 10.57 13.67
CA PHE A 395 33.65 9.74 12.47
C PHE A 395 32.30 9.96 11.73
N LEU A 396 31.24 10.26 12.47
CA LEU A 396 29.90 10.50 11.95
C LEU A 396 29.59 11.99 11.69
N ASN A 397 30.51 12.90 11.99
CA ASN A 397 30.28 14.35 11.97
C ASN A 397 29.11 14.79 12.90
N LEU A 398 29.02 14.19 14.09
CA LEU A 398 28.06 14.52 15.14
C LEU A 398 28.78 15.05 16.39
N PRO A 399 29.41 16.25 16.35
CA PRO A 399 30.31 16.71 17.41
C PRO A 399 29.64 16.92 18.77
N THR A 400 28.32 17.15 18.80
CA THR A 400 27.53 17.32 20.03
C THR A 400 27.10 16.00 20.66
N LEU A 401 27.32 14.85 20.00
CA LEU A 401 26.88 13.55 20.49
C LEU A 401 27.38 13.22 21.92
N PRO A 402 28.67 13.45 22.29
CA PRO A 402 29.14 13.15 23.65
C PRO A 402 28.46 14.03 24.70
N LEU A 403 28.28 15.32 24.40
CA LEU A 403 27.56 16.26 25.27
C LEU A 403 26.12 15.78 25.53
N LEU A 404 25.39 15.45 24.46
CA LEU A 404 24.02 14.98 24.55
C LEU A 404 23.93 13.65 25.31
N LEU A 405 24.92 12.77 25.17
CA LEU A 405 24.93 11.47 25.84
C LEU A 405 25.02 11.61 27.36
N ARG A 406 25.82 12.57 27.84
CA ARG A 406 25.93 12.88 29.27
C ARG A 406 24.64 13.48 29.81
N ARG A 407 24.02 14.41 29.07
CA ARG A 407 22.72 15.01 29.43
C ARG A 407 21.58 13.99 29.43
N PHE A 408 21.54 13.10 28.44
CA PHE A 408 20.60 11.99 28.38
C PHE A 408 20.73 11.09 29.62
N LEU A 409 21.97 10.71 29.99
CA LEU A 409 22.20 9.93 31.21
C LEU A 409 21.75 10.65 32.48
N TYR A 410 21.95 11.97 32.55
CA TYR A 410 21.46 12.77 33.67
C TYR A 410 19.92 12.74 33.75
N ALA A 411 19.24 12.92 32.61
CA ALA A 411 17.77 12.84 32.51
C ALA A 411 17.24 11.48 32.98
N GLN A 412 17.89 10.39 32.57
CA GLN A 412 17.50 9.04 32.96
C GLN A 412 17.68 8.78 34.47
N ALA A 413 18.60 9.48 35.13
CA ALA A 413 18.80 9.41 36.58
C ALA A 413 17.83 10.30 37.36
N HIS A 414 17.21 11.29 36.71
CA HIS A 414 16.31 12.28 37.31
C HIS A 414 15.04 12.42 36.44
N PRO A 415 14.13 11.43 36.49
CA PRO A 415 12.92 11.44 35.66
C PRO A 415 11.97 12.61 35.99
N ASP A 416 11.97 13.10 37.23
CA ASP A 416 11.09 14.19 37.69
C ASP A 416 11.70 15.60 37.45
N LEU A 417 12.54 15.74 36.43
CA LEU A 417 13.26 16.98 36.18
C LEU A 417 12.36 18.02 35.49
N ASP A 418 12.04 19.10 36.21
CA ASP A 418 11.20 20.22 35.71
C ASP A 418 11.99 21.32 34.96
N VAL A 419 13.28 21.14 34.73
CA VAL A 419 14.15 22.13 34.06
C VAL A 419 14.69 21.62 32.71
N PRO A 420 14.86 22.49 31.69
CA PRO A 420 15.42 22.06 30.42
C PRO A 420 16.84 21.50 30.57
N LEU A 421 17.11 20.34 29.96
CA LEU A 421 18.41 19.65 30.01
C LEU A 421 19.59 20.51 29.56
N GLU A 422 19.33 21.52 28.73
CA GLU A 422 20.34 22.44 28.23
C GLU A 422 20.92 23.37 29.31
N THR A 423 20.15 23.62 30.37
CA THR A 423 20.54 24.49 31.49
C THR A 423 21.43 23.79 32.50
N ILE A 424 21.49 22.45 32.46
CA ILE A 424 22.26 21.65 33.41
C ILE A 424 23.76 21.77 33.09
N PRO A 425 24.58 22.19 34.08
CA PRO A 425 26.02 22.25 33.93
C PRO A 425 26.61 20.88 33.59
N LEU A 426 27.61 20.87 32.71
CA LEU A 426 28.22 19.64 32.23
C LEU A 426 29.01 18.88 33.29
N ASP A 427 29.52 19.58 34.29
CA ASP A 427 30.21 19.06 35.45
C ASP A 427 29.29 18.24 36.37
N GLU A 428 27.98 18.52 36.37
CA GLU A 428 26.97 17.75 37.10
C GLU A 428 26.53 16.48 36.33
N CYS A 429 26.80 16.42 35.02
CA CYS A 429 26.38 15.28 34.19
C CYS A 429 27.31 14.06 34.39
N PRO A 430 26.79 12.82 34.32
CA PRO A 430 27.62 11.61 34.40
C PRO A 430 28.75 11.56 33.37
N GLU A 431 29.82 10.83 33.68
CA GLU A 431 30.90 10.58 32.71
C GLU A 431 30.40 9.80 31.49
N LEU A 432 31.11 9.95 30.37
CA LEU A 432 30.80 9.22 29.14
C LEU A 432 30.92 7.71 29.35
N PRO A 433 30.02 6.92 28.72
CA PRO A 433 30.18 5.48 28.75
C PRO A 433 31.46 5.07 28.01
N SER A 434 32.17 4.09 28.58
CA SER A 434 33.43 3.59 28.03
C SER A 434 33.30 2.99 26.63
N ARG A 435 32.09 2.55 26.26
CA ARG A 435 31.84 1.88 24.98
C ARG A 435 30.42 2.08 24.48
N ILE A 436 30.33 2.43 23.21
CA ILE A 436 29.10 2.55 22.42
C ILE A 436 29.10 1.53 21.27
N MET A 437 27.93 1.00 20.94
CA MET A 437 27.71 0.06 19.84
C MET A 437 26.69 0.66 18.88
N ALA A 438 27.09 0.91 17.63
CA ALA A 438 26.19 1.44 16.60
C ALA A 438 25.48 0.31 15.85
N TYR A 439 24.25 0.57 15.37
CA TYR A 439 23.41 -0.38 14.65
C TYR A 439 22.91 0.24 13.34
N PRO A 440 22.72 -0.57 12.28
CA PRO A 440 22.26 -0.05 10.99
C PRO A 440 20.76 0.26 10.96
N SER A 441 19.99 -0.31 11.89
CA SER A 441 18.54 -0.20 11.90
C SER A 441 17.95 -0.58 13.26
N ALA A 442 16.72 -0.16 13.50
CA ALA A 442 15.82 -0.71 14.49
C ALA A 442 14.59 -1.34 13.80
N THR A 443 13.85 -2.15 14.52
CA THR A 443 12.64 -2.83 14.06
C THR A 443 11.50 -2.48 14.98
N ALA A 444 10.48 -1.81 14.46
CA ALA A 444 9.24 -1.53 15.16
C ALA A 444 8.24 -2.66 14.92
N THR A 445 7.62 -3.16 15.98
CA THR A 445 6.54 -4.16 15.93
C THR A 445 5.33 -3.56 16.63
N PHE A 446 4.19 -3.50 15.96
CA PHE A 446 2.98 -2.88 16.49
C PHE A 446 1.72 -3.59 15.97
N TYR A 447 0.60 -3.37 16.66
CA TYR A 447 -0.69 -3.93 16.28
C TYR A 447 -1.33 -3.08 15.17
N ALA A 448 -1.53 -3.66 13.99
CA ALA A 448 -2.07 -3.00 12.80
C ALA A 448 -2.97 -3.96 12.02
N PRO A 449 -4.16 -4.29 12.54
CA PRO A 449 -5.01 -5.30 11.95
C PRO A 449 -5.51 -4.87 10.56
N SER A 450 -5.78 -3.58 10.36
CA SER A 450 -6.21 -3.02 9.07
C SER A 450 -5.14 -3.14 7.97
N ASP A 451 -3.88 -3.41 8.34
CA ASP A 451 -2.79 -3.69 7.41
C ASP A 451 -2.61 -5.20 7.17
N GLN A 452 -1.69 -5.57 6.29
CA GLN A 452 -1.30 -6.97 6.10
C GLN A 452 -0.50 -7.48 7.29
N SER A 453 -1.20 -7.90 8.33
CA SER A 453 -0.64 -8.34 9.60
C SER A 453 -0.56 -9.86 9.73
N GLY A 454 0.18 -10.34 10.74
CA GLY A 454 0.20 -11.75 11.11
C GLY A 454 -1.14 -12.22 11.68
N LEU A 455 -1.23 -13.49 12.07
CA LEU A 455 -2.43 -14.09 12.67
C LEU A 455 -2.89 -13.34 13.92
N GLY A 456 -1.95 -12.71 14.65
CA GLY A 456 -2.22 -11.88 15.82
C GLY A 456 -2.46 -10.38 15.53
N GLY A 457 -2.62 -9.97 14.26
CA GLY A 457 -2.83 -8.56 13.94
C GLY A 457 -1.56 -7.69 14.00
N GLN A 458 -0.38 -8.28 14.19
CA GLN A 458 0.89 -7.56 14.30
C GLN A 458 1.59 -7.34 12.96
N LEU A 459 2.18 -6.17 12.83
CA LEU A 459 3.03 -5.75 11.73
C LEU A 459 4.41 -5.40 12.27
N ARG A 460 5.44 -5.80 11.53
CA ARG A 460 6.82 -5.45 11.81
C ARG A 460 7.39 -4.63 10.68
N GLU A 461 8.02 -3.50 10.97
CA GLU A 461 8.71 -2.65 9.99
C GLU A 461 10.14 -2.33 10.43
N ARG A 462 11.02 -2.13 9.46
CA ARG A 462 12.41 -1.74 9.72
C ARG A 462 12.63 -0.25 9.51
N ILE A 463 13.25 0.41 10.49
CA ILE A 463 13.68 1.81 10.47
C ILE A 463 15.21 1.85 10.32
N ARG A 464 15.74 2.61 9.35
CA ARG A 464 17.18 2.63 9.02
C ARG A 464 17.86 3.93 9.39
N ALA A 465 19.12 3.80 9.78
CA ALA A 465 20.06 4.89 9.89
C ALA A 465 21.43 4.42 9.39
N VAL A 466 21.68 4.55 8.08
CA VAL A 466 22.89 4.05 7.41
C VAL A 466 23.51 5.08 6.47
N ARG A 467 24.84 5.16 6.47
CA ARG A 467 25.61 6.07 5.58
C ARG A 467 25.60 5.65 4.11
N SER A 468 25.27 4.41 3.81
CA SER A 468 25.16 3.87 2.44
C SER A 468 24.15 2.73 2.44
N TRP A 469 23.13 2.83 1.58
CA TRP A 469 22.11 1.81 1.40
C TRP A 469 22.23 1.19 0.01
N ARG A 470 22.43 -0.14 -0.05
CA ARG A 470 22.57 -0.92 -1.31
C ARG A 470 23.64 -0.36 -2.28
N GLY A 471 24.74 0.15 -1.73
CA GLY A 471 25.81 0.80 -2.51
C GLY A 471 25.45 2.19 -3.04
N GLY A 472 24.28 2.71 -2.66
CA GLY A 472 23.82 4.06 -2.96
C GLY A 472 24.00 5.04 -1.80
N PRO A 473 23.31 6.20 -1.85
CA PRO A 473 23.42 7.24 -0.83
C PRO A 473 22.95 6.79 0.56
N ALA A 474 23.20 7.64 1.56
CA ALA A 474 22.74 7.42 2.92
C ALA A 474 21.21 7.34 3.00
N ARG A 475 20.71 6.56 3.95
CA ARG A 475 19.28 6.42 4.27
C ARG A 475 19.08 6.59 5.76
N TYR A 476 18.35 7.64 6.11
CA TYR A 476 18.00 8.03 7.47
C TYR A 476 16.47 8.21 7.49
N ASP A 477 15.80 7.20 8.01
CA ASP A 477 14.34 7.14 8.06
C ASP A 477 13.80 8.06 9.17
N CYS A 478 12.56 8.54 9.01
CA CYS A 478 11.87 9.32 10.05
C CYS A 478 11.01 8.42 10.93
N VAL A 479 10.69 8.89 12.12
CA VAL A 479 9.93 8.16 13.16
C VAL A 479 8.90 9.07 13.81
N PHE A 480 7.80 8.45 14.25
CA PHE A 480 6.88 9.02 15.23
C PHE A 480 7.43 8.71 16.62
N VAL A 481 7.48 9.74 17.46
CA VAL A 481 7.86 9.67 18.87
C VAL A 481 6.63 10.03 19.69
N GLU A 482 6.34 9.26 20.73
CA GLU A 482 5.23 9.56 21.64
C GLU A 482 5.60 10.74 22.55
N GLU A 483 4.72 11.74 22.62
CA GLU A 483 4.86 12.91 23.51
C GLU A 483 3.78 12.91 24.59
N ASP A 484 2.52 12.74 24.19
CA ASP A 484 1.37 12.71 25.11
C ASP A 484 0.35 11.66 24.63
N ALA A 485 0.32 10.52 25.32
CA ALA A 485 -0.56 9.41 24.99
C ALA A 485 -2.07 9.74 25.18
N ASP A 486 -2.40 10.80 25.92
CA ASP A 486 -3.78 11.22 26.16
C ASP A 486 -4.31 12.12 25.03
N GLN A 487 -3.43 12.64 24.16
CA GLN A 487 -3.81 13.47 23.03
C GLN A 487 -4.11 12.64 21.78
N PRO A 488 -5.19 12.95 21.04
CA PRO A 488 -5.56 12.18 19.86
C PRO A 488 -4.71 12.55 18.64
N GLY A 489 -4.43 11.55 17.81
CA GLY A 489 -3.80 11.76 16.52
C GLY A 489 -2.36 12.24 16.65
N PHE A 490 -1.91 13.04 15.69
CA PHE A 490 -0.55 13.60 15.72
C PHE A 490 -0.33 14.65 16.83
N ARG A 491 -1.38 15.08 17.56
CA ARG A 491 -1.19 16.00 18.70
C ARG A 491 -0.48 15.36 19.89
N GLY A 492 -0.53 14.04 19.99
CA GLY A 492 0.22 13.27 20.98
C GLY A 492 1.55 12.75 20.47
N LEU A 493 1.96 13.15 19.25
CA LEU A 493 3.11 12.60 18.56
C LEU A 493 4.05 13.72 18.09
N LEU A 494 5.35 13.43 18.12
CA LEU A 494 6.39 14.21 17.48
C LEU A 494 6.95 13.46 16.26
N ALA A 495 7.55 14.21 15.35
CA ALA A 495 8.28 13.64 14.21
C ALA A 495 9.78 13.90 14.35
N ALA A 496 10.59 12.87 14.12
CA ALA A 496 12.04 12.99 14.17
C ALA A 496 12.71 12.18 13.04
N ARG A 497 13.89 12.60 12.58
CA ARG A 497 14.73 11.83 11.66
C ARG A 497 15.84 11.15 12.43
N VAL A 498 16.01 9.85 12.25
CA VAL A 498 17.04 9.09 12.96
C VAL A 498 18.36 9.13 12.20
N LEU A 499 19.41 9.64 12.84
CA LEU A 499 20.77 9.71 12.28
C LEU A 499 21.67 8.56 12.75
N LEU A 500 21.42 8.00 13.94
CA LEU A 500 22.21 6.91 14.49
C LEU A 500 21.36 6.07 15.45
N PHE A 501 21.36 4.75 15.27
CA PHE A 501 20.92 3.82 16.30
C PHE A 501 22.13 3.31 17.08
N PHE A 502 22.08 3.32 18.41
CA PHE A 502 23.19 2.85 19.23
C PHE A 502 22.73 2.29 20.58
N SER A 503 23.62 1.57 21.24
CA SER A 503 23.46 1.20 22.64
C SER A 503 24.76 1.33 23.41
N PHE A 504 24.65 1.51 24.72
CA PHE A 504 25.78 1.54 25.64
C PHE A 504 25.35 0.98 26.99
N LYS A 505 26.34 0.68 27.84
CA LYS A 505 26.10 0.17 29.19
C LYS A 505 26.51 1.22 30.21
N HIS A 506 25.63 1.53 31.16
CA HIS A 506 25.91 2.42 32.28
C HIS A 506 25.31 1.81 33.56
N ASN A 507 26.08 1.73 34.64
CA ASN A 507 25.66 1.13 35.93
C ASN A 507 24.97 -0.25 35.81
N GLY A 508 25.43 -1.11 34.90
CA GLY A 508 24.84 -2.44 34.72
C GLY A 508 23.69 -2.51 33.73
N VAL A 509 23.07 -1.38 33.41
CA VAL A 509 21.89 -1.26 32.51
C VAL A 509 22.34 -0.98 31.08
N VAL A 510 21.65 -1.58 30.12
CA VAL A 510 21.86 -1.34 28.68
C VAL A 510 20.80 -0.37 28.20
N TYR A 511 21.24 0.76 27.64
CA TYR A 511 20.36 1.80 27.11
C TYR A 511 20.35 1.70 25.57
N PRO A 512 19.25 1.24 24.96
CA PRO A 512 19.03 1.39 23.53
C PRO A 512 18.58 2.82 23.21
N CYS A 513 19.34 3.50 22.36
CA CYS A 513 19.11 4.91 22.03
C CYS A 513 19.14 5.17 20.52
N ALA A 514 18.52 6.29 20.14
CA ALA A 514 18.61 6.87 18.82
C ALA A 514 19.07 8.33 18.92
N ALA A 515 20.04 8.73 18.09
CA ALA A 515 20.35 10.13 17.87
C ALA A 515 19.46 10.66 16.74
N VAL A 516 18.71 11.71 17.01
CA VAL A 516 17.65 12.20 16.14
C VAL A 516 17.74 13.70 15.89
N THR A 517 17.14 14.15 14.80
CA THR A 517 16.86 15.58 14.57
C THR A 517 15.36 15.79 14.49
N TRP A 518 14.87 16.78 15.22
CA TRP A 518 13.44 17.03 15.41
C TRP A 518 12.79 17.82 14.26
N PHE A 519 11.48 17.67 14.16
CA PHE A 519 10.61 18.54 13.37
C PHE A 519 9.49 19.08 14.27
N SER A 520 9.37 20.40 14.36
CA SER A 520 8.31 21.11 15.05
C SER A 520 7.08 21.28 14.17
N THR A 521 5.90 21.30 14.78
CA THR A 521 4.63 21.52 14.07
C THR A 521 4.50 22.95 13.56
N VAL A 522 3.94 23.10 12.37
CA VAL A 522 3.56 24.42 11.82
C VAL A 522 2.08 24.66 12.11
N GLY A 523 1.84 25.44 13.17
CA GLY A 523 0.49 25.73 13.64
C GLY A 523 -0.15 24.60 14.46
N GLU A 524 -1.40 24.82 14.90
CA GLU A 524 -2.09 23.95 15.87
C GLU A 524 -3.07 22.95 15.24
N SER A 525 -3.11 22.89 13.90
CA SER A 525 -4.04 22.05 13.14
C SER A 525 -3.44 21.58 11.81
N PRO A 526 -3.94 20.47 11.23
CA PRO A 526 -3.61 20.07 9.87
C PRO A 526 -3.85 21.18 8.84
N CYS A 527 -3.13 21.13 7.72
CA CYS A 527 -3.38 21.98 6.56
C CYS A 527 -4.85 21.82 6.12
N PRO A 528 -5.62 22.92 5.98
CA PRO A 528 -7.05 22.85 5.68
C PRO A 528 -7.35 22.26 4.30
N ASP A 529 -6.41 22.34 3.37
CA ASP A 529 -6.59 21.88 1.98
C ASP A 529 -6.14 20.43 1.77
N VAL A 530 -5.05 20.03 2.43
CA VAL A 530 -4.44 18.70 2.29
C VAL A 530 -4.92 17.74 3.39
N GLY A 531 -5.28 18.25 4.57
CA GLY A 531 -5.70 17.45 5.72
C GLY A 531 -4.56 16.71 6.43
N MET A 532 -3.30 17.11 6.17
CA MET A 532 -2.09 16.57 6.81
C MET A 532 -1.45 17.61 7.73
N TRP A 533 -0.83 17.16 8.81
CA TRP A 533 0.01 18.01 9.66
C TRP A 533 1.23 18.49 8.88
N MET A 534 1.63 19.74 9.14
CA MET A 534 2.82 20.35 8.57
C MET A 534 3.88 20.42 9.65
N VAL A 535 5.12 20.09 9.30
CA VAL A 535 6.25 20.15 10.22
C VAL A 535 7.45 20.81 9.56
N GLU A 536 8.18 21.59 10.35
CA GLU A 536 9.45 22.21 9.98
C GLU A 536 10.58 21.61 10.81
N PRO A 537 11.70 21.26 10.22
CA PRO A 537 12.87 20.83 10.96
C PRO A 537 13.38 21.90 11.93
N ASP A 538 13.75 21.46 13.12
CA ASP A 538 14.32 22.33 14.15
C ASP A 538 15.75 22.75 13.78
N LEU A 539 16.01 24.06 13.80
CA LEU A 539 17.30 24.64 13.46
C LEU A 539 17.90 25.40 14.64
N ASP A 540 19.19 25.19 14.89
CA ASP A 540 19.96 25.98 15.84
C ASP A 540 20.17 27.42 15.35
N GLY A 541 20.72 28.30 16.20
CA GLY A 541 21.03 29.68 15.82
C GLY A 541 22.05 29.84 14.68
N ARG A 542 22.61 28.75 14.15
CA ARG A 542 23.50 28.70 12.98
C ARG A 542 22.83 28.06 11.75
N GLY A 543 21.53 27.75 11.83
CA GLY A 543 20.76 27.13 10.76
C GLY A 543 21.04 25.64 10.56
N ARG A 544 21.63 24.94 11.54
CA ARG A 544 21.88 23.49 11.49
C ARG A 544 20.80 22.73 12.25
N ARG A 545 20.49 21.51 11.81
CA ARG A 545 19.53 20.64 12.51
C ARG A 545 19.90 20.46 13.98
N VAL A 546 18.94 20.67 14.88
CA VAL A 546 19.08 20.38 16.31
C VAL A 546 19.18 18.86 16.48
N LEU A 547 20.22 18.41 17.17
CA LEU A 547 20.48 16.99 17.45
C LEU A 547 20.08 16.68 18.89
N ASP A 548 19.44 15.54 19.10
CA ASP A 548 19.06 15.05 20.42
C ASP A 548 19.23 13.53 20.52
N ILE A 549 19.16 12.99 21.74
CA ILE A 549 19.21 11.55 22.03
C ILE A 549 17.94 11.13 22.75
N ILE A 550 17.21 10.19 22.14
CA ILE A 550 16.01 9.59 22.71
C ILE A 550 16.22 8.11 23.02
N HIS A 551 15.49 7.62 24.02
CA HIS A 551 15.41 6.18 24.29
C HIS A 551 14.54 5.50 23.22
N LEU A 552 14.87 4.27 22.83
CA LEU A 552 14.11 3.56 21.79
C LEU A 552 12.64 3.36 22.14
N ASP A 553 12.30 3.23 23.43
CA ASP A 553 10.93 3.02 23.89
C ASP A 553 10.01 4.22 23.63
N SER A 554 10.57 5.41 23.39
CA SER A 554 9.79 6.59 22.97
C SER A 554 9.36 6.52 21.49
N ILE A 555 10.03 5.70 20.68
CA ILE A 555 9.73 5.56 19.26
C ILE A 555 8.53 4.64 19.12
N LEU A 556 7.45 5.14 18.53
CA LEU A 556 6.28 4.33 18.24
C LEU A 556 6.52 3.49 16.98
N ARG A 557 6.88 4.16 15.88
CA ARG A 557 7.08 3.55 14.55
C ARG A 557 7.75 4.54 13.58
N GLY A 558 8.00 4.12 12.35
CA GLY A 558 8.43 4.98 11.25
C GLY A 558 7.37 6.02 10.85
N ALA A 559 7.82 7.22 10.52
CA ALA A 559 7.01 8.31 9.97
C ALA A 559 7.41 8.59 8.53
N HIS A 560 6.43 8.94 7.69
CA HIS A 560 6.69 9.37 6.32
C HIS A 560 6.45 10.88 6.19
N LEU A 561 7.50 11.61 5.80
CA LEU A 561 7.44 13.05 5.58
C LEU A 561 7.54 13.35 4.08
N ILE A 562 6.59 14.10 3.53
CA ILE A 562 6.54 14.49 2.12
C ILE A 562 6.86 15.98 2.01
N PRO A 563 7.80 16.42 1.15
CA PRO A 563 8.10 17.84 1.01
C PRO A 563 6.89 18.69 0.62
N ILE A 564 6.81 19.91 1.18
CA ILE A 564 5.91 20.96 0.68
C ILE A 564 6.62 21.67 -0.46
N TYR A 565 6.16 21.45 -1.69
CA TYR A 565 6.85 21.90 -2.90
C TYR A 565 6.57 23.37 -3.27
N GLY A 566 5.41 23.90 -2.85
CA GLY A 566 4.91 25.21 -3.25
C GLY A 566 4.55 25.29 -4.74
N ASP A 567 4.45 26.51 -5.26
CA ASP A 567 3.95 26.77 -6.63
C ASP A 567 5.03 26.63 -7.73
N SER A 568 6.28 26.41 -7.32
CA SER A 568 7.41 26.36 -8.24
C SER A 568 7.65 24.95 -8.79
N TYR A 569 8.20 24.90 -10.00
CA TYR A 569 8.66 23.65 -10.62
C TYR A 569 9.85 23.07 -9.85
N LEU A 570 9.82 21.76 -9.59
CA LEU A 570 10.88 21.06 -8.89
C LEU A 570 12.17 20.99 -9.74
N PRO A 571 13.32 21.50 -9.25
CA PRO A 571 14.59 21.38 -9.95
C PRO A 571 14.97 19.92 -10.23
N ARG A 572 15.46 19.64 -11.44
CA ARG A 572 15.76 18.26 -11.90
C ARG A 572 16.84 17.52 -11.09
N HIS A 573 17.66 18.24 -10.33
CA HIS A 573 18.76 17.66 -9.56
C HIS A 573 18.31 17.16 -8.18
N ILE A 574 17.12 17.55 -7.71
CA ILE A 574 16.59 17.10 -6.42
C ILE A 574 16.18 15.64 -6.55
N LYS A 575 16.78 14.80 -5.70
CA LYS A 575 16.49 13.36 -5.60
C LYS A 575 15.87 13.08 -4.24
N HIS A 576 15.08 12.01 -4.16
CA HIS A 576 14.51 11.49 -2.91
C HIS A 576 15.48 11.42 -1.72
N THR A 577 16.77 11.13 -1.96
CA THR A 577 17.79 11.01 -0.91
C THR A 577 18.16 12.35 -0.26
N ALA A 578 17.94 13.46 -0.96
CA ALA A 578 18.21 14.81 -0.47
C ALA A 578 16.93 15.56 -0.05
N SER A 579 15.75 14.97 -0.26
CA SER A 579 14.48 15.65 -0.04
C SER A 579 14.25 16.07 1.42
N LEU A 580 14.66 15.24 2.39
CA LEU A 580 14.56 15.60 3.82
C LEU A 580 15.54 16.71 4.26
N ASP A 581 16.43 17.14 3.36
CA ASP A 581 17.43 18.19 3.59
C ASP A 581 17.19 19.44 2.71
N SER A 582 16.38 19.33 1.65
CA SER A 582 16.26 20.36 0.62
C SER A 582 15.06 21.30 0.79
N PHE A 583 14.13 20.99 1.69
CA PHE A 583 12.87 21.72 1.83
C PHE A 583 12.72 22.31 3.23
N ARG A 584 11.95 23.40 3.31
CA ARG A 584 11.71 24.12 4.56
C ARG A 584 10.68 23.43 5.43
N ALA A 585 9.65 22.83 4.84
CA ALA A 585 8.54 22.21 5.55
C ALA A 585 8.11 20.91 4.86
N TYR A 586 7.45 20.05 5.62
CA TYR A 586 7.02 18.73 5.20
C TYR A 586 5.61 18.42 5.69
N TYR A 587 4.84 17.71 4.89
CA TYR A 587 3.61 17.06 5.33
C TYR A 587 3.91 15.74 6.04
N VAL A 588 3.30 15.53 7.20
CA VAL A 588 3.23 14.24 7.87
C VAL A 588 2.20 13.38 7.14
N ASN A 589 2.70 12.40 6.38
CA ASN A 589 1.85 11.56 5.55
C ASN A 589 1.10 10.51 6.38
N LYS A 590 -0.07 10.89 6.88
CA LYS A 590 -1.00 9.97 7.55
C LYS A 590 -1.52 8.86 6.64
N TYR A 591 -1.42 9.00 5.31
CA TYR A 591 -1.86 7.95 4.38
C TYR A 591 -0.75 6.93 4.06
N ALA A 592 0.40 6.90 4.75
CA ALA A 592 1.47 5.94 4.44
C ALA A 592 0.99 4.48 4.48
N ASP A 593 0.14 4.15 5.46
CA ASP A 593 -0.56 2.87 5.59
C ASP A 593 -1.78 3.03 6.52
N HIS A 594 -2.53 1.95 6.78
CA HIS A 594 -3.76 2.05 7.56
C HIS A 594 -3.48 2.43 9.01
N HIS A 595 -2.44 1.85 9.63
CA HIS A 595 -2.06 2.19 10.99
C HIS A 595 -1.59 3.64 11.14
N SER A 596 -0.82 4.18 10.18
CA SER A 596 -0.42 5.60 10.16
C SER A 596 -1.64 6.50 10.11
N HIS A 597 -2.66 6.10 9.33
CA HIS A 597 -3.91 6.83 9.24
C HIS A 597 -4.74 6.71 10.52
N GLU A 598 -4.54 5.70 11.36
CA GLU A 598 -5.24 5.58 12.63
C GLU A 598 -4.57 6.45 13.72
N ILE A 599 -3.24 6.46 13.78
CA ILE A 599 -2.49 7.17 14.83
C ILE A 599 -2.23 8.65 14.52
N ALA A 600 -2.24 9.05 13.25
CA ALA A 600 -1.98 10.45 12.84
C ALA A 600 -3.23 11.14 12.25
N PHE A 601 -4.41 10.51 12.36
CA PHE A 601 -5.65 10.96 11.70
C PHE A 601 -6.08 12.38 12.04
#